data_AF-A0AAV5BNR2-F1
#
_entry.id   AF-A0AAV5BNR2-F1
#
_cell.length_a   1.000
_cell.length_b   1.000
_cell.length_c   1.000
_cell.angle_alpha   90.00
_cell.angle_beta   90.00
_cell.angle_gamma   90.00
#
_symmetry.space_group_name_H-M   'P 1'
#
loop_
_entity.id
_entity.type
_entity.pdbx_description
1 polymer ?
#
loop_
_entity_poly.entity_id
_entity_poly.type
_entity_poly.pdbx_seq_one_letter_code
_entity_poly.pdbx_strand_id
1 'polypeptide(L)'
;MAPELYIGNYNELVDIYAFGMCMLEMVTCEYPYSECQSMGHIFKNVSQGIKPAALYKVKNVEVRSFIENCLAPASDRIPASDLLRSSFLQKDESLSAPPFSVSLVEIENVSEDGDQSNSFVFRKGEFLLKGHMDVTNPVVLSLRFPDPYGGFKTVEFALDVIKDTGLSVAVEMAEQFKLPHGSIEIISELIGGFMLVLIQYWRRSCVAMP
;
A
#
# COMPACT_ATOMS: atom_id res chain seq x y z
N MET A 1 -9.39 -8.56 -15.03
CA MET A 1 -10.70 -8.08 -15.51
C MET A 1 -11.79 -9.04 -15.04
N ALA A 2 -13.02 -8.56 -14.84
CA ALA A 2 -14.17 -9.41 -14.55
C ALA A 2 -14.54 -10.27 -15.78
N PRO A 3 -15.01 -11.52 -15.61
CA PRO A 3 -15.30 -12.42 -16.73
C PRO A 3 -16.40 -11.91 -17.67
N GLU A 4 -17.41 -11.22 -17.16
CA GLU A 4 -18.53 -10.71 -17.95
C GLU A 4 -18.14 -9.59 -18.93
N LEU A 5 -16.99 -8.92 -18.73
CA LEU A 5 -16.46 -7.93 -19.67
C LEU A 5 -16.19 -8.54 -21.05
N TYR A 6 -15.81 -9.82 -21.12
CA TYR A 6 -15.51 -10.50 -22.38
C TYR A 6 -16.77 -10.79 -23.22
N ILE A 7 -17.93 -10.88 -22.57
CA ILE A 7 -19.23 -11.13 -23.20
C ILE A 7 -19.88 -9.81 -23.62
N GLY A 8 -19.45 -8.68 -23.03
CA GLY A 8 -19.97 -7.34 -23.33
C GLY A 8 -21.29 -7.00 -22.65
N ASN A 9 -21.81 -7.89 -21.78
CA ASN A 9 -22.98 -7.64 -20.96
C ASN A 9 -22.56 -7.46 -19.50
N TYR A 10 -22.28 -6.22 -19.12
CA TYR A 10 -21.76 -5.88 -17.80
C TYR A 10 -22.37 -4.59 -17.26
N ASN A 11 -22.29 -4.41 -15.95
CA ASN A 11 -22.70 -3.22 -15.21
C ASN A 11 -21.57 -2.78 -14.26
N GLU A 12 -21.86 -1.87 -13.33
CA GLU A 12 -20.90 -1.33 -12.34
C GLU A 12 -20.29 -2.39 -11.42
N LEU A 13 -20.84 -3.60 -11.35
CA LEU A 13 -20.26 -4.68 -10.55
C LEU A 13 -18.88 -5.11 -11.05
N VAL A 14 -18.51 -4.82 -12.30
CA VAL A 14 -17.14 -5.05 -12.79
C VAL A 14 -16.10 -4.23 -12.03
N ASP A 15 -16.48 -3.04 -11.53
CA ASP A 15 -15.62 -2.18 -10.72
C ASP A 15 -15.41 -2.80 -9.33
N ILE A 16 -16.42 -3.48 -8.79
CA ILE A 16 -16.31 -4.23 -7.53
C ILE A 16 -15.33 -5.39 -7.68
N TYR A 17 -15.36 -6.09 -8.81
CA TYR A 17 -14.40 -7.15 -9.10
C TYR A 17 -12.97 -6.60 -9.21
N ALA A 18 -12.79 -5.49 -9.92
CA ALA A 18 -11.52 -4.81 -10.04
C ALA A 18 -11.01 -4.36 -8.66
N PHE A 19 -11.87 -3.77 -7.84
CA PHE A 19 -11.57 -3.41 -6.46
C PHE A 19 -11.15 -4.62 -5.61
N GLY A 20 -11.84 -5.76 -5.74
CA GLY A 20 -11.44 -7.01 -5.07
C GLY A 20 -10.04 -7.49 -5.47
N MET A 21 -9.69 -7.37 -6.76
CA MET A 21 -8.35 -7.70 -7.26
C MET A 21 -7.29 -6.73 -6.74
N CYS A 22 -7.57 -5.43 -6.72
CA CYS A 22 -6.67 -4.42 -6.14
C CYS A 22 -6.50 -4.63 -4.64
N MET A 23 -7.56 -4.94 -3.91
CA MET A 23 -7.47 -5.23 -2.48
C MET A 23 -6.69 -6.50 -2.20
N LEU A 24 -6.89 -7.54 -3.02
CA LEU A 24 -6.07 -8.75 -2.96
C LEU A 24 -4.60 -8.40 -3.14
N GLU A 25 -4.25 -7.67 -4.20
CA GLU A 25 -2.90 -7.20 -4.44
C GLU A 25 -2.37 -6.36 -3.27
N MET A 26 -3.13 -5.43 -2.70
CA MET A 26 -2.68 -4.62 -1.56
C MET A 26 -2.34 -5.49 -0.34
N VAL A 27 -3.21 -6.45 0.02
CA VAL A 27 -3.01 -7.28 1.22
C VAL A 27 -2.02 -8.44 0.98
N THR A 28 -1.85 -8.86 -0.27
CA THR A 28 -0.93 -9.93 -0.66
C THR A 28 0.32 -9.45 -1.36
N CYS A 29 0.55 -8.13 -1.55
CA CYS A 29 1.57 -7.49 -2.40
C CYS A 29 2.18 -8.43 -3.46
N GLU A 30 1.29 -9.08 -4.19
CA GLU A 30 1.57 -10.10 -5.19
C GLU A 30 0.58 -9.81 -6.30
N TYR A 31 1.08 -9.79 -7.53
CA TYR A 31 0.23 -9.60 -8.68
C TYR A 31 -0.82 -10.72 -8.75
N PRO A 32 -2.12 -10.41 -8.83
CA PRO A 32 -3.16 -11.43 -8.94
C PRO A 32 -2.93 -12.32 -10.16
N TYR A 33 -2.97 -13.64 -9.97
CA TYR A 33 -2.63 -14.66 -10.96
C TYR A 33 -1.15 -14.69 -11.40
N SER A 34 -0.22 -14.25 -10.55
CA SER A 34 1.23 -14.40 -10.80
C SER A 34 1.67 -15.86 -11.02
N GLU A 35 0.87 -16.85 -10.60
CA GLU A 35 1.09 -18.27 -10.90
C GLU A 35 0.84 -18.66 -12.38
N CYS A 36 0.19 -17.80 -13.17
CA CYS A 36 -0.12 -18.06 -14.57
C CYS A 36 1.03 -17.61 -15.49
N GLN A 37 1.45 -18.48 -16.41
CA GLN A 37 2.56 -18.19 -17.33
C GLN A 37 2.21 -17.23 -18.47
N SER A 38 0.91 -16.99 -18.72
CA SER A 38 0.48 -16.09 -19.80
C SER A 38 -0.93 -15.55 -19.58
N MET A 39 -1.24 -14.44 -20.27
CA MET A 39 -2.57 -13.83 -20.27
C MET A 39 -3.67 -14.81 -20.71
N GLY A 40 -3.37 -15.75 -21.60
CA GLY A 40 -4.31 -16.79 -22.01
C GLY A 40 -4.71 -17.74 -20.86
N HIS A 41 -3.76 -18.08 -19.98
CA HIS A 41 -4.05 -18.88 -18.78
C HIS A 41 -4.87 -18.08 -17.77
N ILE A 42 -4.57 -16.79 -17.59
CA ILE A 42 -5.35 -15.89 -16.73
C ILE A 42 -6.79 -15.82 -17.23
N PHE A 43 -6.98 -15.56 -18.53
CA PHE A 43 -8.30 -15.53 -19.15
C PHE A 43 -9.07 -16.83 -18.92
N LYS A 44 -8.43 -17.98 -19.12
CA LYS A 44 -9.04 -19.30 -18.88
C LYS A 44 -9.47 -19.46 -17.43
N ASN A 45 -8.60 -19.15 -16.47
CA ASN A 45 -8.89 -19.28 -15.05
C ASN A 45 -10.05 -18.37 -14.62
N VAL A 46 -9.99 -17.09 -15.01
CA VAL A 46 -11.06 -16.11 -14.74
C VAL A 46 -12.39 -16.57 -15.33
N SER A 47 -12.40 -17.02 -16.58
CA SER A 47 -13.62 -17.50 -17.25
C SER A 47 -14.21 -18.76 -16.61
N GLN A 48 -13.38 -19.57 -15.95
CA GLN A 48 -13.78 -20.77 -15.22
C GLN A 48 -14.10 -20.51 -13.74
N GLY A 49 -14.02 -19.26 -13.27
CA GLY A 49 -14.23 -18.90 -11.88
C GLY A 49 -13.11 -19.36 -10.93
N ILE A 50 -11.94 -19.73 -11.47
CA ILE A 50 -10.77 -20.11 -10.67
C ILE A 50 -10.14 -18.83 -10.12
N LYS A 51 -10.14 -18.68 -8.79
CA LYS A 51 -9.59 -17.51 -8.08
C LYS A 51 -8.05 -17.54 -8.03
N PRO A 52 -7.37 -16.38 -7.90
CA PRO A 52 -5.91 -16.34 -7.79
C PRO A 52 -5.37 -17.14 -6.60
N ALA A 53 -4.22 -17.80 -6.76
CA ALA A 53 -3.56 -18.53 -5.68
C ALA A 53 -3.26 -17.63 -4.46
N ALA A 54 -2.94 -16.35 -4.70
CA ALA A 54 -2.68 -15.36 -3.66
C ALA A 54 -3.83 -15.20 -2.65
N LEU A 55 -5.09 -15.41 -3.07
CA LEU A 55 -6.25 -15.32 -2.18
C LEU A 55 -6.17 -16.31 -1.00
N TYR A 56 -5.62 -17.49 -1.24
CA TYR A 56 -5.47 -18.51 -0.20
C TYR A 56 -4.33 -18.22 0.79
N LYS A 57 -3.48 -17.22 0.49
CA LYS A 57 -2.42 -16.73 1.39
C LYS A 57 -2.92 -15.69 2.39
N VAL A 58 -4.12 -15.13 2.18
CA VAL A 58 -4.72 -14.14 3.09
C VAL A 58 -5.12 -14.82 4.39
N LYS A 59 -4.40 -14.50 5.48
CA LYS A 59 -4.60 -15.11 6.80
C LYS A 59 -5.81 -14.57 7.56
N ASN A 60 -6.09 -13.27 7.40
CA ASN A 60 -7.24 -12.66 8.07
C ASN A 60 -8.52 -13.10 7.36
N VAL A 61 -9.36 -13.86 8.07
CA VAL A 61 -10.59 -14.46 7.53
C VAL A 61 -11.60 -13.39 7.09
N GLU A 62 -11.70 -12.28 7.81
CA GLU A 62 -12.61 -11.18 7.49
C GLU A 62 -12.19 -10.48 6.20
N VAL A 63 -10.90 -10.16 6.05
CA VAL A 63 -10.31 -9.59 4.83
C VAL A 63 -10.51 -10.54 3.65
N ARG A 64 -10.21 -11.82 3.85
CA ARG A 64 -10.35 -12.85 2.80
C ARG A 64 -11.81 -12.99 2.34
N SER A 65 -12.75 -13.07 3.28
CA SER A 65 -14.18 -13.17 2.98
C SER A 65 -14.69 -11.94 2.24
N PHE A 66 -14.22 -10.75 2.63
CA PHE A 66 -14.56 -9.51 1.93
C PHE A 66 -14.08 -9.52 0.47
N ILE A 67 -12.82 -9.91 0.22
CA ILE A 67 -12.28 -10.06 -1.14
C ILE A 67 -13.05 -11.14 -1.91
N GLU A 68 -13.39 -12.27 -1.27
CA GLU A 68 -14.16 -13.34 -1.89
C GLU A 68 -15.55 -12.87 -2.38
N ASN A 69 -16.21 -11.98 -1.63
CA ASN A 69 -17.47 -11.36 -2.04
C ASN A 69 -17.29 -10.43 -3.25
N CYS A 70 -16.19 -9.68 -3.30
CA CYS A 70 -15.87 -8.85 -4.47
C CYS A 70 -15.56 -9.68 -5.72
N LEU A 71 -14.94 -10.85 -5.55
CA LEU A 71 -14.56 -11.75 -6.65
C LEU A 71 -15.64 -12.80 -6.99
N ALA A 72 -16.86 -12.65 -6.47
CA ALA A 72 -17.98 -13.52 -6.79
C ALA A 72 -18.45 -13.37 -8.25
N PRO A 73 -19.19 -14.35 -8.80
CA PRO A 73 -19.89 -14.20 -10.07
C PRO A 73 -20.81 -12.96 -10.03
N ALA A 74 -21.04 -12.32 -11.19
CA ALA A 74 -21.82 -11.08 -11.26
C ALA A 74 -23.21 -11.17 -10.63
N SER A 75 -23.85 -12.35 -10.62
CA SER A 75 -25.16 -12.58 -9.97
C SER A 75 -25.12 -12.49 -8.44
N ASP A 76 -23.98 -12.82 -7.85
CA ASP A 76 -23.81 -12.99 -6.40
C ASP A 76 -22.91 -11.90 -5.81
N ARG A 77 -22.33 -11.04 -6.65
CA ARG A 77 -21.40 -9.99 -6.26
C ARG A 77 -22.12 -8.86 -5.55
N ILE A 78 -21.67 -8.54 -4.34
CA ILE A 78 -22.27 -7.51 -3.48
C ILE A 78 -21.99 -6.11 -4.08
N PRO A 79 -22.99 -5.22 -4.20
CA PRO A 79 -22.79 -3.87 -4.70
C PRO A 79 -22.02 -2.98 -3.70
N ALA A 80 -21.43 -1.89 -4.18
CA ALA A 80 -20.65 -0.95 -3.35
C ALA A 80 -21.40 -0.49 -2.10
N SER A 81 -22.69 -0.15 -2.25
CA SER A 81 -23.54 0.36 -1.15
C SER A 81 -23.63 -0.59 0.03
N ASP A 82 -23.59 -1.90 -0.21
CA ASP A 82 -23.68 -2.92 0.84
C ASP A 82 -22.30 -3.36 1.31
N LEU A 83 -21.28 -3.38 0.44
CA LEU A 83 -19.89 -3.59 0.86
C LEU A 83 -19.41 -2.54 1.87
N LEU A 84 -19.80 -1.28 1.68
CA LEU A 84 -19.54 -0.18 2.62
C LEU A 84 -20.15 -0.42 4.02
N ARG A 85 -21.12 -1.32 4.13
CA ARG A 85 -21.75 -1.70 5.40
C ARG A 85 -21.09 -2.90 6.07
N SER A 86 -20.06 -3.48 5.46
CA SER A 86 -19.35 -4.63 6.02
C SER A 86 -18.62 -4.26 7.32
N SER A 87 -18.55 -5.21 8.26
CA SER A 87 -17.81 -5.05 9.52
C SER A 87 -16.33 -4.73 9.28
N PHE A 88 -15.77 -5.26 8.18
CA PHE A 88 -14.40 -4.99 7.76
C PHE A 88 -14.14 -3.48 7.57
N LEU A 89 -15.05 -2.78 6.89
CA LEU A 89 -14.90 -1.35 6.61
C LEU A 89 -15.44 -0.46 7.73
N GLN A 90 -16.33 -0.97 8.60
CA GLN A 90 -16.91 -0.22 9.71
C GLN A 90 -16.07 -0.25 11.00
N LYS A 91 -14.99 -1.05 11.04
CA LYS A 91 -14.05 -1.03 12.17
C LYS A 91 -13.19 0.23 12.09
N ASP A 92 -13.77 1.35 12.52
CA ASP A 92 -12.99 2.42 13.14
C ASP A 92 -12.52 1.89 14.51
N GLU A 93 -11.50 1.02 14.52
CA GLU A 93 -10.58 1.14 15.65
C GLU A 93 -10.11 2.58 15.58
N SER A 94 -10.42 3.36 16.61
CA SER A 94 -9.92 4.71 16.76
C SER A 94 -8.40 4.63 16.75
N LEU A 95 -7.80 4.70 15.56
CA LEU A 95 -6.44 5.14 15.39
C LEU A 95 -6.42 6.46 16.15
N SER A 96 -5.69 6.49 17.27
CA SER A 96 -5.69 7.62 18.21
C SER A 96 -5.26 8.95 17.54
N ALA A 97 -4.87 8.90 16.27
CA ALA A 97 -4.46 10.02 15.45
C ALA A 97 -5.16 9.97 14.07
N PRO A 98 -5.43 11.14 13.46
CA PRO A 98 -6.02 11.21 12.13
C PRO A 98 -5.15 10.43 11.13
N PRO A 99 -5.75 9.60 10.25
CA PRO A 99 -5.00 8.80 9.30
C PRO A 99 -4.18 9.71 8.39
N PHE A 100 -2.89 9.42 8.25
CA PHE A 100 -2.06 10.06 7.22
C PHE A 100 -2.56 9.62 5.84
N SER A 101 -2.51 10.51 4.86
CA SER A 101 -2.82 10.18 3.47
C SER A 101 -1.59 9.52 2.84
N VAL A 102 -1.78 8.37 2.20
CA VAL A 102 -0.73 7.71 1.41
C VAL A 102 -1.03 7.90 -0.07
N SER A 103 -0.02 8.26 -0.85
CA SER A 103 -0.11 8.35 -2.30
C SER A 103 1.09 7.64 -2.92
N LEU A 104 0.82 6.79 -3.90
CA LEU A 104 1.86 6.26 -4.78
C LEU A 104 2.17 7.33 -5.83
N VAL A 105 3.44 7.67 -5.99
CA VAL A 105 3.91 8.61 -7.00
C VAL A 105 4.92 7.88 -7.89
N GLU A 106 4.53 7.67 -9.15
CA GLU A 106 5.46 7.31 -10.23
C GLU A 106 6.40 8.49 -10.42
N ILE A 107 7.71 8.26 -10.28
CA ILE A 107 8.70 9.29 -10.57
C ILE A 107 9.20 9.03 -11.99
N GLU A 108 8.93 9.95 -12.92
CA GLU A 108 9.62 10.05 -14.20
C GLU A 108 11.08 10.49 -13.99
N ASN A 109 11.87 9.76 -13.21
CA ASN A 109 13.31 9.93 -13.20
C ASN A 109 13.84 8.96 -14.25
N VAL A 110 14.08 9.49 -15.45
CA VAL A 110 14.80 8.80 -16.52
C VAL A 110 16.24 8.60 -16.05
N SER A 111 16.49 7.51 -15.34
CA SER A 111 17.82 6.93 -15.24
C SER A 111 18.13 6.28 -16.58
N GLU A 112 19.36 6.44 -17.08
CA GLU A 112 19.83 5.88 -18.36
C GLU A 112 19.74 4.33 -18.43
N ASP A 113 19.41 3.65 -17.32
CA ASP A 113 19.36 2.20 -17.18
C ASP A 113 17.92 1.61 -17.02
N GLY A 114 16.87 2.42 -17.20
CA GLY A 114 15.51 1.91 -17.36
C GLY A 114 14.79 1.34 -16.13
N ASP A 115 15.34 1.49 -14.92
CA ASP A 115 14.69 1.01 -13.69
C ASP A 115 13.68 2.04 -13.15
N GLN A 116 12.38 1.74 -13.29
CA GLN A 116 11.29 2.57 -12.77
C GLN A 116 11.10 2.30 -11.27
N SER A 117 11.68 3.16 -10.42
CA SER A 117 11.48 3.07 -8.96
C SER A 117 10.21 3.80 -8.54
N ASN A 118 9.23 3.04 -8.03
CA ASN A 118 8.04 3.60 -7.40
C ASN A 118 8.39 4.24 -6.05
N SER A 119 7.78 5.40 -5.75
CA SER A 119 7.90 6.06 -4.45
C SER A 119 6.56 6.21 -3.77
N PHE A 120 6.54 6.03 -2.44
CA PHE A 120 5.39 6.37 -1.63
C PHE A 120 5.57 7.72 -0.98
N VAL A 121 4.47 8.47 -0.92
CA VAL A 121 4.36 9.74 -0.23
C VAL A 121 3.31 9.59 0.87
N PHE A 122 3.74 9.79 2.11
CA PHE A 122 2.92 9.82 3.30
C PHE A 122 2.74 11.28 3.73
N ARG A 123 1.51 11.73 3.95
CA ARG A 123 1.21 13.11 4.33
C ARG A 123 0.36 13.15 5.59
N LYS A 124 0.76 13.98 6.56
CA LYS A 124 -0.04 14.32 7.73
C LYS A 124 0.05 15.81 8.00
N GLY A 125 -1.02 16.55 7.73
CA GLY A 125 -1.02 18.00 7.76
C GLY A 125 0.01 18.58 6.78
N GLU A 126 0.93 19.39 7.30
CA GLU A 126 2.01 20.05 6.55
C GLU A 126 3.27 19.18 6.39
N PHE A 127 3.30 18.00 7.03
CA PHE A 127 4.42 17.07 6.97
C PHE A 127 4.22 16.09 5.81
N LEU A 128 5.30 15.82 5.09
CA LEU A 128 5.33 14.89 3.97
C LEU A 128 6.59 14.04 4.06
N LEU A 129 6.42 12.72 4.13
CA LEU A 129 7.51 11.75 4.08
C LEU A 129 7.45 11.01 2.74
N LYS A 130 8.54 11.08 1.99
CA LYS A 130 8.73 10.35 0.73
C LYS A 130 9.79 9.28 0.92
N GLY A 131 9.52 8.07 0.45
CA GLY A 131 10.49 6.98 0.45
C GLY A 131 10.43 6.17 -0.83
N HIS A 132 11.60 5.74 -1.30
CA HIS A 132 11.72 4.78 -2.39
C HIS A 132 11.49 3.36 -1.88
N MET A 133 11.05 2.49 -2.78
CA MET A 133 10.75 1.07 -2.49
C MET A 133 11.92 0.13 -2.77
N ASP A 134 13.14 0.65 -2.84
CA ASP A 134 14.31 -0.17 -3.10
C ASP A 134 14.60 -1.12 -1.93
N VAL A 135 15.11 -2.32 -2.25
CA VAL A 135 15.47 -3.33 -1.26
C VAL A 135 16.87 -3.03 -0.71
N THR A 136 17.04 -1.87 -0.08
CA THR A 136 18.31 -1.41 0.49
C THR A 136 18.16 -1.06 1.98
N ASN A 137 19.08 -1.53 2.82
CA ASN A 137 19.17 -1.14 4.22
C ASN A 137 20.54 -0.48 4.44
N PRO A 138 20.62 0.80 4.82
CA PRO A 138 19.52 1.69 5.22
C PRO A 138 18.71 2.24 4.04
N VAL A 139 17.41 2.49 4.28
CA VAL A 139 16.50 3.09 3.32
C VAL A 139 16.64 4.60 3.36
N VAL A 140 16.76 5.25 2.19
CA VAL A 140 16.83 6.72 2.12
C VAL A 140 15.42 7.31 2.06
N LEU A 141 15.13 8.18 3.03
CA LEU A 141 13.86 8.87 3.20
C LEU A 141 14.03 10.38 3.06
N SER A 142 13.02 11.04 2.50
CA SER A 142 12.96 12.49 2.36
C SER A 142 11.76 13.04 3.13
N LEU A 143 12.01 13.81 4.19
CA LEU A 143 10.98 14.43 5.01
C LEU A 143 10.91 15.93 4.73
N ARG A 144 9.74 16.40 4.32
CA ARG A 144 9.38 17.82 4.21
C ARG A 144 8.50 18.23 5.38
N PHE A 145 8.84 19.36 6.01
CA PHE A 145 8.12 19.90 7.17
C PHE A 145 8.14 21.45 7.17
N PRO A 146 7.22 22.12 7.88
CA PRO A 146 7.22 23.56 8.02
C PRO A 146 8.45 24.04 8.83
N ASP A 147 9.19 24.99 8.29
CA ASP A 147 10.35 25.58 8.98
C ASP A 147 9.86 26.59 10.04
N PRO A 148 10.34 26.55 11.29
CA PRO A 148 10.03 27.57 12.30
C PRO A 148 10.31 29.02 11.86
N TYR A 149 11.23 29.23 10.91
CA TYR A 149 11.57 30.55 10.36
C TYR A 149 10.76 30.92 9.10
N GLY A 150 9.82 30.08 8.70
CA GLY A 150 8.91 30.29 7.57
C GLY A 150 9.26 29.44 6.34
N GLY A 151 8.22 29.03 5.62
CA GLY A 151 8.35 28.16 4.45
C GLY A 151 8.44 26.67 4.84
N PHE A 152 9.07 25.89 3.97
CA PHE A 152 9.23 24.44 4.16
C PHE A 152 10.70 24.06 4.01
N LYS A 153 11.12 23.09 4.83
CA LYS A 153 12.42 22.46 4.72
C LYS A 153 12.23 21.00 4.33
N THR A 154 13.09 20.51 3.45
CA THR A 154 13.18 19.09 3.08
C THR A 154 14.52 18.56 3.54
N VAL A 155 14.53 17.41 4.18
CA VAL A 155 15.74 16.74 4.66
C VAL A 155 15.74 15.29 4.20
N GLU A 156 16.89 14.84 3.71
CA GLU A 156 17.10 13.43 3.40
C GLU A 156 17.88 12.77 4.53
N PHE A 157 17.45 11.57 4.91
CA PHE A 157 18.06 10.80 6.00
C PHE A 157 17.98 9.31 5.69
N ALA A 158 18.91 8.55 6.25
CA ALA A 158 18.95 7.11 6.13
C ALA A 158 18.27 6.48 7.35
N LEU A 159 17.36 5.53 7.11
CA LEU A 159 16.65 4.76 8.13
C LEU A 159 17.18 3.31 8.10
N ASP A 160 17.87 2.88 9.16
CA ASP A 160 18.26 1.48 9.33
C ASP A 160 17.04 0.69 9.83
N VAL A 161 16.36 -0.04 8.94
CA VAL A 161 15.11 -0.74 9.27
C VAL A 161 15.27 -1.85 10.33
N ILE A 162 16.51 -2.22 10.67
CA ILE A 162 16.83 -3.23 11.68
C ILE A 162 17.06 -2.57 13.04
N LYS A 163 17.72 -1.40 13.07
CA LYS A 163 18.15 -0.76 14.31
C LYS A 163 17.24 0.38 14.76
N ASP A 164 16.66 1.09 13.80
CA ASP A 164 15.94 2.32 14.06
C ASP A 164 14.45 2.06 14.30
N THR A 165 13.87 2.92 15.14
CA THR A 165 12.42 3.00 15.33
C THR A 165 11.92 4.35 14.82
N GLY A 166 10.66 4.43 14.40
CA GLY A 166 10.07 5.71 13.99
C GLY A 166 10.18 6.78 15.08
N LEU A 167 10.05 6.37 16.35
CA LEU A 167 10.18 7.27 17.49
C LEU A 167 11.60 7.78 17.70
N SER A 168 12.62 6.90 17.66
CA SER A 168 14.02 7.31 17.87
C SER A 168 14.47 8.32 16.82
N VAL A 169 14.16 8.03 15.55
CA VAL A 169 14.50 8.93 14.44
C VAL A 169 13.73 10.26 14.55
N ALA A 170 12.45 10.22 14.92
CA ALA A 170 11.65 11.44 15.10
C ALA A 170 12.20 12.36 16.20
N VAL A 171 12.69 11.77 17.31
CA VAL A 171 13.33 12.52 18.41
C VAL A 171 14.62 13.16 17.91
N GLU A 172 15.49 12.41 17.25
CA GLU A 172 16.75 12.93 16.69
C GLU A 172 16.51 14.08 15.71
N MET A 173 15.51 13.95 14.83
CA MET A 173 15.13 15.03 13.91
C MET A 173 14.60 16.27 14.61
N ALA A 174 13.74 16.09 15.61
CA ALA A 174 13.18 17.22 16.35
C ALA A 174 14.28 17.99 17.09
N GLU A 175 15.26 17.30 17.66
CA GLU A 175 16.42 17.92 18.30
C GLU A 175 17.34 18.62 17.30
N GLN A 176 17.69 17.94 16.20
CA GLN A 176 18.60 18.49 15.18
C GLN A 176 18.04 19.72 14.48
N PHE A 177 16.74 19.72 14.16
CA PHE A 177 16.07 20.80 13.44
C PHE A 177 15.27 21.75 14.33
N LYS A 178 15.33 21.58 15.66
CA LYS A 178 14.62 22.40 16.65
C LYS A 178 13.11 22.50 16.37
N LEU A 179 12.49 21.36 16.07
CA LEU A 179 11.08 21.29 15.71
C LEU A 179 10.17 21.42 16.95
N PRO A 180 8.93 21.91 16.80
CA PRO A 180 7.94 21.92 17.88
C PRO A 180 7.67 20.51 18.42
N HIS A 181 7.33 20.40 19.72
CA HIS A 181 7.08 19.11 20.38
C HIS A 181 6.06 18.20 19.67
N GLY A 182 4.99 18.77 19.09
CA GLY A 182 3.99 17.99 18.34
C GLY A 182 4.51 17.35 17.03
N SER A 183 5.69 17.77 16.55
CA SER A 183 6.30 17.22 15.34
C SER A 183 6.80 15.79 15.54
N ILE A 184 7.19 15.43 16.77
CA ILE A 184 7.73 14.10 17.08
C ILE A 184 6.68 13.03 16.81
N GLU A 185 5.45 13.24 17.29
CA GLU A 185 4.33 12.31 17.09
C GLU A 185 4.02 12.15 15.60
N ILE A 186 3.96 13.26 14.86
CA ILE A 186 3.67 13.26 13.43
C ILE A 186 4.77 12.52 12.64
N ILE A 187 6.05 12.84 12.88
CA ILE A 187 7.17 12.22 12.18
C ILE A 187 7.25 10.73 12.51
N SER A 188 7.09 10.37 13.79
CA SER A 188 7.11 8.98 14.23
C SER A 188 6.00 8.16 13.57
N GLU A 189 4.81 8.73 13.44
CA GLU A 189 3.71 8.07 12.73
C GLU A 189 3.95 7.92 11.23
N LEU A 190 4.51 8.94 10.57
CA LEU A 190 4.86 8.86 9.14
C LEU A 190 5.91 7.77 8.90
N ILE A 191 6.97 7.72 9.71
CA ILE A 191 8.00 6.68 9.61
C ILE A 191 7.43 5.31 9.96
N GLY A 192 6.57 5.22 10.98
CA GLY A 192 5.87 3.98 11.34
C GLY A 192 4.99 3.45 10.21
N GLY A 193 4.23 4.34 9.55
CA GLY A 193 3.45 4.03 8.36
C GLY A 193 4.32 3.52 7.21
N PHE A 194 5.44 4.19 6.95
CA PHE A 194 6.41 3.77 5.94
C PHE A 194 7.01 2.39 6.25
N MET A 195 7.43 2.15 7.49
CA MET A 195 7.95 0.87 7.95
C MET A 195 6.92 -0.26 7.83
N LEU A 196 5.64 0.01 8.10
CA LEU A 196 4.57 -0.99 7.92
C LEU A 196 4.39 -1.38 6.44
N VAL A 197 4.50 -0.42 5.53
CA VAL A 197 4.46 -0.69 4.08
C VAL A 197 5.71 -1.43 3.63
N LEU A 198 6.91 -0.98 4.04
CA LEU A 198 8.18 -1.62 3.67
C LEU A 198 8.33 -3.03 4.23
N ILE A 199 8.05 -3.28 5.52
CA ILE A 199 8.27 -4.61 6.12
C ILE A 199 7.42 -5.68 5.41
N GLN A 200 6.25 -5.32 4.88
CA GLN A 200 5.46 -6.25 4.06
C GLN A 200 6.06 -6.51 2.67
N TYR A 201 6.71 -5.51 2.06
CA TYR A 201 7.43 -5.68 0.79
C TYR A 201 8.75 -6.46 0.96
N TRP A 202 9.56 -6.12 1.96
CA TRP A 202 10.84 -6.78 2.26
C TRP A 202 10.68 -8.27 2.56
N ARG A 203 9.64 -8.64 3.31
CA ARG A 203 9.35 -10.05 3.61
C ARG A 203 9.06 -10.88 2.35
N ARG A 204 8.71 -10.25 1.22
CA ARG A 204 8.50 -10.94 -0.07
C ARG A 204 9.77 -11.05 -0.90
N SER A 205 10.61 -10.00 -0.95
CA SER A 205 11.87 -10.05 -1.71
C SER A 205 12.85 -11.10 -1.17
N CYS A 206 12.85 -11.38 0.13
CA CYS A 206 13.68 -12.45 0.72
C CYS A 206 13.13 -13.88 0.53
N VAL A 207 11.90 -14.06 0.02
CA VAL A 207 11.32 -15.39 -0.28
C VAL A 207 11.46 -15.74 -1.77
N ALA A 208 12.02 -14.84 -2.57
CA ALA A 208 12.35 -15.07 -3.98
C ALA A 208 13.83 -15.40 -4.18
N MET A 209 14.37 -16.40 -3.47
CA MET A 209 15.59 -17.10 -3.89
C MET A 209 15.38 -18.60 -3.63
N PRO A 210 15.69 -19.48 -4.61
CA PRO A 210 15.27 -20.89 -4.65
C PRO A 210 15.85 -21.78 -3.55
#